data_AF-A0A929UXE5-F1
#
_entry.id   AF-A0A929UXE5-F1
#
_cell.length_a   1.000
_cell.length_b   1.000
_cell.length_c   1.000
_cell.angle_alpha   90.00
_cell.angle_beta   90.00
_cell.angle_gamma   90.00
#
_symmetry.space_group_name_H-M   'P 1'
#
loop_
_entity.id
_entity.type
_entity.pdbx_description
1 polymer ?
#
loop_
_entity_poly.entity_id
_entity_poly.type
_entity_poly.pdbx_seq_one_letter_code
_entity_poly.pdbx_strand_id
1 'polypeptide(L)'
;MREIVQVRRPPISSYDSPITLDSLKYMKDRLIGALERSEVIDKLGDLALGLCNTAQMLEPMEYVEGEELGNSHPDSDWPDKNRIPLIGSNEFVVSGRQISPMPMQKDRIEKTLAGDNSTRVRIDGIYRYLEDYPPTKIEERKNVGGFCYTGLCEMEGVWTGSYVMSLRPVVSVAQSGLTCVNTAVLGHETSHAYDSVVNPVLEINPAESNQVKLRSELQAYAVGKVIQDYLTYDDGIIFSYSSMQDRVEEVRRKVNGPLRSEGAFDVNDDLIEQLDRAGLRKIY
;
A
#
# COMPACT_ATOMS: atom_id res chain seq x y z
N MET A 1 -25.52 -0.85 -29.67
CA MET A 1 -24.89 -2.13 -29.28
C MET A 1 -23.38 -1.91 -29.26
N ARG A 2 -22.75 -1.92 -28.08
CA ARG A 2 -21.30 -2.06 -27.97
C ARG A 2 -21.03 -3.37 -27.26
N GLU A 3 -20.80 -4.42 -28.05
CA GLU A 3 -20.14 -5.64 -27.55
C GLU A 3 -18.65 -5.34 -27.49
N ILE A 4 -18.15 -5.02 -26.30
CA ILE A 4 -16.76 -5.33 -25.96
C ILE A 4 -16.82 -6.05 -24.62
N VAL A 5 -17.23 -7.32 -24.66
CA VAL A 5 -17.10 -8.21 -23.51
C VAL A 5 -15.75 -8.89 -23.63
N GLN A 6 -14.70 -8.26 -23.08
CA GLN A 6 -13.45 -8.98 -22.86
C GLN A 6 -13.60 -9.85 -21.61
N VAL A 7 -14.02 -11.11 -21.81
CA VAL A 7 -13.84 -12.15 -20.79
C VAL A 7 -12.35 -12.46 -20.72
N ARG A 8 -11.60 -11.79 -19.85
CA ARG A 8 -10.21 -12.18 -19.59
C ARG A 8 -10.21 -13.46 -18.77
N ARG A 9 -10.02 -14.60 -19.44
CA ARG A 9 -9.26 -15.72 -18.86
C ARG A 9 -7.80 -15.31 -18.89
N PRO A 10 -6.98 -15.50 -17.83
CA PRO A 10 -5.61 -15.00 -17.84
C PRO A 10 -4.84 -15.68 -18.98
N PRO A 11 -4.39 -14.94 -20.02
CA PRO A 11 -3.54 -15.51 -21.05
C PRO A 11 -2.15 -14.87 -20.89
N ILE A 12 -1.25 -15.48 -20.11
CA ILE A 12 0.10 -14.89 -19.95
C ILE A 12 1.16 -15.99 -19.89
N SER A 13 2.21 -15.81 -20.68
CA SER A 13 3.19 -16.84 -21.08
C SER A 13 4.33 -17.08 -20.07
N SER A 14 4.25 -16.52 -18.86
CA SER A 14 5.22 -16.74 -17.78
C SER A 14 4.64 -16.12 -16.50
N TYR A 15 4.48 -16.92 -15.46
CA TYR A 15 4.04 -16.44 -14.14
C TYR A 15 5.18 -15.82 -13.33
N ASP A 16 6.42 -15.90 -13.83
CA ASP A 16 7.63 -15.55 -13.10
C ASP A 16 8.40 -14.37 -13.75
N SER A 17 7.79 -13.67 -14.73
CA SER A 17 8.43 -12.52 -15.37
C SER A 17 8.02 -11.21 -14.68
N PRO A 18 8.98 -10.33 -14.34
CA PRO A 18 8.67 -9.02 -13.79
C PRO A 18 7.77 -8.20 -14.72
N ILE A 19 6.90 -7.39 -14.12
CA ILE A 19 6.09 -6.42 -14.87
C ILE A 19 7.01 -5.37 -15.48
N THR A 20 6.82 -5.07 -16.76
CA THR A 20 7.66 -4.11 -17.49
C THR A 20 7.48 -2.70 -16.93
N LEU A 21 8.54 -1.89 -17.00
CA LEU A 21 8.52 -0.48 -16.56
C LEU A 21 7.37 0.31 -17.21
N ASP A 22 7.13 0.13 -18.50
CA ASP A 22 6.04 0.81 -19.22
C ASP A 22 4.66 0.38 -18.72
N SER A 23 4.50 -0.88 -18.32
CA SER A 23 3.26 -1.36 -17.70
C SER A 23 3.06 -0.74 -16.31
N LEU A 24 4.12 -0.58 -15.51
CA LEU A 24 4.06 0.11 -14.22
C LEU A 24 3.67 1.59 -14.39
N LYS A 25 4.28 2.30 -15.34
CA LYS A 25 3.93 3.69 -15.69
C LYS A 25 2.46 3.79 -16.09
N TYR A 26 2.02 2.92 -17.00
CA TYR A 26 0.63 2.87 -17.43
C TYR A 26 -0.35 2.62 -16.27
N MET A 27 -0.04 1.67 -15.38
CA MET A 27 -0.88 1.39 -14.21
C MET A 27 -0.95 2.58 -13.26
N LYS A 28 0.19 3.25 -13.00
CA LYS A 28 0.25 4.47 -12.19
C LYS A 28 -0.63 5.57 -12.78
N ASP A 29 -0.45 5.90 -14.06
CA ASP A 29 -1.21 6.97 -14.73
C ASP A 29 -2.70 6.65 -14.74
N ARG A 30 -3.04 5.36 -14.94
CA ARG A 30 -4.43 4.90 -14.90
C ARG A 30 -5.04 4.97 -13.51
N LEU A 31 -4.26 4.70 -12.45
CA LEU A 31 -4.71 4.84 -11.06
C LEU A 31 -5.02 6.31 -10.74
N ILE A 32 -4.09 7.22 -11.07
CA ILE A 32 -4.26 8.66 -10.88
C ILE A 32 -5.51 9.13 -11.61
N GLY A 33 -5.62 8.80 -12.90
CA GLY A 33 -6.77 9.17 -13.73
C GLY A 33 -8.10 8.57 -13.29
N ALA A 34 -8.10 7.47 -12.51
CA ALA A 34 -9.31 6.92 -11.90
C ALA A 34 -9.66 7.63 -10.58
N LEU A 35 -8.67 7.94 -9.74
CA LEU A 35 -8.85 8.66 -8.47
C LEU A 35 -9.36 10.09 -8.66
N GLU A 36 -9.09 10.70 -9.81
CA GLU A 36 -9.56 12.04 -10.18
C GLU A 36 -11.00 12.07 -10.72
N ARG A 37 -11.65 10.91 -10.88
CA ARG A 37 -13.02 10.83 -11.42
C ARG A 37 -14.06 11.13 -10.37
N SER A 38 -15.08 11.90 -10.76
CA SER A 38 -16.23 12.23 -9.92
C SER A 38 -16.84 11.01 -9.25
N GLU A 39 -17.01 9.92 -10.00
CA GLU A 39 -17.64 8.68 -9.53
C GLU A 39 -16.82 7.96 -8.44
N VAL A 40 -15.50 8.13 -8.46
CA VAL A 40 -14.57 7.59 -7.44
C VAL A 40 -14.50 8.53 -6.25
N ILE A 41 -14.40 9.85 -6.48
CA ILE A 41 -14.45 10.89 -5.44
C ILE A 41 -15.77 10.83 -4.66
N ASP A 42 -16.88 10.58 -5.35
CA ASP A 42 -18.21 10.45 -4.75
C ASP A 42 -18.30 9.24 -3.81
N LYS A 43 -17.48 8.21 -4.00
CA LYS A 43 -17.44 7.03 -3.14
C LYS A 43 -16.42 7.16 -2.00
N LEU A 44 -15.22 7.65 -2.32
CA LEU A 44 -14.09 7.70 -1.38
C LEU A 44 -13.99 9.01 -0.59
N GLY A 45 -14.60 10.10 -1.07
CA GLY A 45 -14.50 11.42 -0.45
C GLY A 45 -13.04 11.91 -0.39
N ASP A 46 -12.65 12.47 0.75
CA ASP A 46 -11.30 13.03 0.96
C ASP A 46 -10.18 11.98 0.80
N LEU A 47 -10.49 10.70 1.01
CA LEU A 47 -9.55 9.61 0.79
C LEU A 47 -9.09 9.54 -0.68
N ALA A 48 -9.93 9.89 -1.65
CA ALA A 48 -9.55 9.92 -3.06
C ALA A 48 -8.38 10.89 -3.32
N LEU A 49 -8.44 12.08 -2.73
CA LEU A 49 -7.39 13.09 -2.87
C LEU A 49 -6.09 12.64 -2.18
N GLY A 50 -6.20 12.07 -0.97
CA GLY A 50 -5.07 11.50 -0.24
C GLY A 50 -4.35 10.39 -1.02
N LEU A 51 -5.13 9.48 -1.61
CA LEU A 51 -4.63 8.42 -2.46
C LEU A 51 -4.04 8.97 -3.76
N CYS A 52 -4.64 10.00 -4.37
CA CYS A 52 -4.11 10.61 -5.59
C CYS A 52 -2.73 11.24 -5.33
N ASN A 53 -2.59 11.99 -4.23
CA ASN A 53 -1.32 12.55 -3.81
C ASN A 53 -0.26 11.46 -3.56
N THR A 54 -0.66 10.33 -2.97
CA THR A 54 0.24 9.19 -2.73
C THR A 54 0.60 8.47 -4.04
N ALA A 55 -0.37 8.28 -4.93
CA ALA A 55 -0.16 7.68 -6.25
C ALA A 55 0.82 8.50 -7.10
N GLN A 56 0.79 9.83 -6.98
CA GLN A 56 1.75 10.72 -7.64
C GLN A 56 3.19 10.49 -7.15
N MET A 57 3.37 10.11 -5.87
CA MET A 57 4.68 9.77 -5.28
C MET A 57 5.24 8.44 -5.79
N LEU A 58 4.41 7.54 -6.32
CA LEU A 58 4.87 6.25 -6.84
C LEU A 58 5.88 6.47 -7.98
N GLU A 59 7.05 5.87 -7.91
CA GLU A 59 8.09 5.93 -8.92
C GLU A 59 8.26 4.55 -9.54
N PRO A 60 7.77 4.31 -10.77
CA PRO A 60 8.06 3.08 -11.49
C PRO A 60 9.58 2.91 -11.65
N MET A 61 10.12 1.80 -11.14
CA MET A 61 11.55 1.50 -11.21
C MET A 61 11.80 0.23 -12.01
N GLU A 62 12.91 0.21 -12.74
CA GLU A 62 13.43 -1.04 -13.29
C GLU A 62 13.97 -1.89 -12.14
N TYR A 63 13.68 -3.18 -12.19
CA TYR A 63 14.16 -4.16 -11.24
C TYR A 63 14.98 -5.20 -11.97
N VAL A 64 16.18 -5.47 -11.44
CA VAL A 64 17.06 -6.54 -11.87
C VAL A 64 17.16 -7.54 -10.72
N GLU A 65 16.91 -8.81 -11.02
CA GLU A 65 16.91 -9.87 -10.02
C GLU A 65 18.26 -9.95 -9.29
N GLY A 66 18.22 -9.99 -7.96
CA GLY A 66 19.41 -10.07 -7.10
C GLY A 66 20.20 -8.77 -6.97
N GLU A 67 19.87 -7.72 -7.73
CA GLU A 67 20.43 -6.40 -7.53
C GLU A 67 19.64 -5.63 -6.47
N GLU A 68 20.33 -4.80 -5.70
CA GLU A 68 19.67 -3.74 -4.95
C GLU A 68 18.81 -2.93 -5.90
N LEU A 69 17.60 -2.60 -5.45
CA LEU A 69 16.92 -1.41 -5.93
C LEU A 69 17.91 -0.29 -5.67
N GLY A 70 18.66 0.07 -6.72
CA GLY A 70 19.79 0.95 -6.57
C GLY A 70 19.36 2.25 -5.90
N ASN A 71 20.31 3.13 -5.63
CA ASN A 71 20.01 4.53 -5.34
C ASN A 71 19.37 5.24 -6.57
N SER A 72 18.79 4.49 -7.52
CA SER A 72 18.52 4.76 -8.93
C SER A 72 17.33 5.69 -9.16
N HIS A 73 17.41 6.86 -8.53
CA HIS A 73 17.21 8.08 -9.29
C HIS A 73 18.59 8.50 -9.83
N PRO A 74 18.72 9.05 -11.05
CA PRO A 74 19.99 9.59 -11.58
C PRO A 74 20.55 10.78 -10.78
N ASP A 75 19.92 11.11 -9.65
CA ASP A 75 20.30 12.19 -8.77
C ASP A 75 21.08 11.57 -7.61
N SER A 76 22.37 11.87 -7.54
CA SER A 76 23.25 11.43 -6.46
C SER A 76 22.75 11.86 -5.08
N ASP A 77 21.80 12.78 -5.02
CA ASP A 77 21.19 13.33 -3.82
C ASP A 77 19.82 12.69 -3.48
N TRP A 78 19.57 11.45 -3.94
CA TRP A 78 18.30 10.73 -3.70
C TRP A 78 18.05 10.12 -2.30
N PRO A 79 18.39 10.80 -1.19
CA PRO A 79 17.69 10.57 0.08
C PRO A 79 16.52 11.53 0.38
N ASP A 80 16.30 12.60 -0.40
CA ASP A 80 15.45 13.73 0.01
C ASP A 80 14.24 14.07 -0.90
N LYS A 81 13.64 13.08 -1.58
CA LYS A 81 12.38 13.31 -2.33
C LYS A 81 11.23 12.46 -1.80
N ASN A 82 10.02 13.03 -1.84
CA ASN A 82 8.78 12.33 -1.49
C ASN A 82 8.37 11.39 -2.64
N ARG A 83 9.14 10.31 -2.84
CA ARG A 83 8.84 9.27 -3.83
C ARG A 83 8.86 7.88 -3.20
N ILE A 84 7.97 7.03 -3.68
CA ILE A 84 7.72 5.68 -3.20
C ILE A 84 8.09 4.74 -4.34
N PRO A 85 9.09 3.85 -4.19
CA PRO A 85 9.42 2.90 -5.24
C PRO A 85 8.22 2.03 -5.62
N LEU A 86 7.98 1.89 -6.93
CA LEU A 86 6.98 1.02 -7.52
C LEU A 86 7.68 -0.03 -8.38
N ILE A 87 7.56 -1.30 -7.99
CA ILE A 87 8.33 -2.41 -8.56
C ILE A 87 7.40 -3.47 -9.14
N GLY A 88 7.87 -4.13 -10.19
CA GLY A 88 7.14 -5.19 -10.90
C GLY A 88 7.44 -6.62 -10.44
N SER A 89 7.90 -6.84 -9.20
CA SER A 89 8.49 -8.13 -8.75
C SER A 89 8.10 -8.48 -7.31
N ASN A 90 7.81 -9.75 -7.04
CA ASN A 90 7.48 -10.24 -5.69
C ASN A 90 8.70 -10.35 -4.77
N GLU A 91 9.89 -10.19 -5.33
CA GLU A 91 11.16 -10.17 -4.63
C GLU A 91 11.94 -8.92 -5.03
N PHE A 92 12.60 -8.29 -4.06
CA PHE A 92 13.54 -7.20 -4.31
C PHE A 92 14.51 -7.02 -3.13
N VAL A 93 15.61 -6.31 -3.36
CA VAL A 93 16.57 -5.96 -2.30
C VAL A 93 16.51 -4.46 -2.06
N VAL A 94 16.30 -4.05 -0.81
CA VAL A 94 16.29 -2.63 -0.39
C VAL A 94 17.46 -2.32 0.54
N SER A 95 18.08 -1.16 0.38
CA SER A 95 19.03 -0.61 1.34
C SER A 95 18.31 0.20 2.44
N GLY A 96 19.00 0.45 3.55
CA GLY A 96 18.52 1.35 4.59
C GLY A 96 18.17 2.75 4.08
N ARG A 97 18.99 3.29 3.17
CA ARG A 97 18.74 4.58 2.52
C ARG A 97 17.46 4.60 1.70
N GLN A 98 17.13 3.49 1.05
CA GLN A 98 15.92 3.37 0.25
C GLN A 98 14.65 3.38 1.11
N ILE A 99 14.72 2.78 2.30
CA ILE A 99 13.60 2.73 3.24
C ILE A 99 13.63 3.90 4.23
N SER A 100 14.67 4.74 4.26
CA SER A 100 14.69 5.92 5.12
C SER A 100 13.47 6.81 4.89
N PRO A 101 12.83 7.33 5.97
CA PRO A 101 11.61 8.13 5.85
C PRO A 101 11.79 9.30 4.87
N MET A 102 10.79 9.52 4.02
CA MET A 102 10.78 10.66 3.10
C MET A 102 10.74 11.99 3.86
N PRO A 103 11.15 13.13 3.27
CA PRO A 103 11.08 14.44 3.93
C PRO A 103 9.72 14.76 4.57
N MET A 104 8.61 14.45 3.88
CA MET A 104 7.27 14.63 4.44
C MET A 104 6.98 13.69 5.61
N GLN A 105 7.47 12.45 5.59
CA GLN A 105 7.34 11.55 6.75
C GLN A 105 8.19 12.08 7.91
N LYS A 106 9.44 12.51 7.66
CA LYS A 106 10.31 13.12 8.68
C LYS A 106 9.63 14.30 9.37
N ASP A 107 9.08 15.25 8.61
CA ASP A 107 8.35 16.40 9.14
C ASP A 107 7.15 15.99 10.02
N ARG A 108 6.39 14.96 9.62
CA ARG A 108 5.26 14.43 10.41
C ARG A 108 5.73 13.71 11.68
N ILE A 109 6.79 12.90 11.60
CA ILE A 109 7.39 12.20 12.74
C ILE A 109 7.87 13.24 13.76
N GLU A 110 8.64 14.24 13.30
CA GLU A 110 9.16 15.32 14.14
C GLU A 110 8.05 16.14 14.79
N LYS A 111 6.99 16.48 14.05
CA LYS A 111 5.82 17.20 14.60
C LYS A 111 5.06 16.38 15.64
N THR A 112 4.84 15.09 15.37
CA THR A 112 4.10 14.20 16.28
C THR A 112 4.89 13.99 17.58
N LEU A 113 6.22 13.95 17.48
CA LEU A 113 7.12 13.68 18.59
C LEU A 113 7.80 14.94 19.15
N ALA A 114 7.29 16.14 18.83
CA ALA A 114 7.91 17.44 19.11
C ALA A 114 8.05 17.81 20.61
N GLY A 115 7.70 16.93 21.53
CA GLY A 115 7.59 17.21 22.97
C GLY A 115 8.86 17.02 23.81
N ASP A 116 9.91 16.36 23.31
CA ASP A 116 11.10 16.04 24.11
C ASP A 116 12.40 16.05 23.29
N ASN A 117 13.41 16.79 23.77
CA ASN A 117 14.77 16.81 23.20
C ASN A 117 15.40 15.41 23.18
N SER A 118 15.05 14.53 24.13
CA SER A 118 15.54 13.15 24.16
C SER A 118 14.99 12.33 22.98
N THR A 119 13.74 12.59 22.57
CA THR A 119 13.10 11.94 21.42
C THR A 119 13.73 12.39 20.11
N ARG A 120 14.04 13.68 19.96
CA ARG A 120 14.76 14.21 18.79
C ARG A 120 16.12 13.54 18.57
N VAL A 121 16.92 13.42 19.63
CA VAL A 121 18.24 12.75 19.56
C VAL A 121 18.11 11.28 19.13
N ARG A 122 17.02 10.60 19.54
CA ARG A 122 16.76 9.22 19.12
C ARG A 122 16.34 9.12 17.66
N ILE A 123 15.50 10.03 17.17
CA ILE A 123 15.11 10.10 15.76
C ILE A 123 16.37 10.28 14.89
N ASP A 124 17.25 11.22 15.26
CA ASP A 124 18.53 11.44 14.57
C ASP A 124 19.45 10.20 14.65
N GLY A 125 19.37 9.44 15.75
CA GLY A 125 20.04 8.15 15.89
C GLY A 125 19.53 7.10 14.90
N ILE A 126 18.22 6.99 14.73
CA ILE A 126 17.58 6.04 13.80
C ILE A 126 17.92 6.41 12.35
N TYR A 127 17.86 7.69 11.99
CA TYR A 127 18.21 8.11 10.63
C TYR A 127 19.67 7.77 10.28
N ARG A 128 20.61 8.01 11.20
CA ARG A 128 22.01 7.59 11.02
C ARG A 128 22.16 6.06 10.94
N TYR A 129 21.42 5.32 11.76
CA TYR A 129 21.43 3.86 11.68
C TYR A 129 20.96 3.34 10.32
N LEU A 130 19.93 3.96 9.74
CA LEU A 130 19.42 3.60 8.42
C LEU A 130 20.38 3.95 7.28
N GLU A 131 21.27 4.94 7.43
CA GLU A 131 22.26 5.28 6.40
C GLU A 131 23.26 4.14 6.13
N ASP A 132 23.59 3.38 7.17
CA ASP A 132 24.53 2.26 7.17
C ASP A 132 23.84 0.89 7.25
N TYR A 133 22.50 0.86 7.25
CA TYR A 133 21.75 -0.39 7.40
C TYR A 133 21.94 -1.28 6.17
N PRO A 134 22.31 -2.56 6.37
CA PRO A 134 22.69 -3.42 5.27
C PRO A 134 21.52 -3.71 4.33
N PRO A 135 21.81 -3.90 3.03
CA PRO A 135 20.83 -4.34 2.05
C PRO A 135 20.10 -5.59 2.52
N THR A 136 18.78 -5.57 2.45
CA THR A 136 17.92 -6.66 2.90
C THR A 136 17.07 -7.14 1.73
N LYS A 137 17.11 -8.46 1.48
CA LYS A 137 16.20 -9.12 0.54
C LYS A 137 14.82 -9.20 1.17
N ILE A 138 13.83 -8.68 0.44
CA ILE A 138 12.41 -8.76 0.74
C ILE A 138 11.80 -9.72 -0.25
N GLU A 139 11.10 -10.73 0.25
CA GLU A 139 10.43 -11.73 -0.55
C GLU A 139 9.04 -11.96 0.06
N GLU A 140 7.99 -11.68 -0.70
CA GLU A 140 6.62 -11.92 -0.26
C GLU A 140 6.11 -13.29 -0.74
N ARG A 141 5.12 -13.85 -0.03
CA ARG A 141 4.59 -15.19 -0.32
C ARG A 141 4.19 -15.36 -1.78
N LYS A 142 4.46 -16.56 -2.32
CA LYS A 142 3.92 -16.99 -3.62
C LYS A 142 2.40 -16.84 -3.62
N ASN A 143 1.85 -16.24 -4.69
CA ASN A 143 0.41 -16.01 -4.97
C ASN A 143 -0.22 -14.69 -4.50
N VAL A 144 0.55 -13.63 -4.23
CA VAL A 144 0.01 -12.27 -4.06
C VAL A 144 0.03 -11.49 -5.38
N GLY A 145 -0.97 -10.63 -5.63
CA GLY A 145 -0.97 -9.75 -6.83
C GLY A 145 -0.15 -8.47 -6.66
N GLY A 146 0.21 -8.16 -5.43
CA GLY A 146 0.99 -7.01 -5.00
C GLY A 146 1.16 -7.05 -3.49
N PHE A 147 2.04 -6.19 -2.98
CA PHE A 147 2.19 -5.92 -1.56
C PHE A 147 2.88 -4.57 -1.35
N CYS A 148 2.58 -3.92 -0.23
CA CYS A 148 3.26 -2.73 0.24
C CYS A 148 4.19 -3.09 1.40
N TYR A 149 5.49 -3.08 1.14
CA TYR A 149 6.48 -3.26 2.20
C TYR A 149 6.68 -1.93 2.94
N THR A 150 6.48 -1.96 4.26
CA THR A 150 6.83 -0.84 5.15
C THR A 150 7.70 -1.38 6.27
N GLY A 151 8.98 -0.98 6.30
CA GLY A 151 9.84 -1.26 7.44
C GLY A 151 9.35 -0.50 8.69
N LEU A 152 9.52 -1.09 9.86
CA LEU A 152 9.07 -0.50 11.12
C LEU A 152 10.28 -0.33 12.06
N CYS A 153 10.39 0.83 12.70
CA CYS A 153 11.36 1.08 13.76
C CYS A 153 10.64 1.32 15.07
N GLU A 154 10.89 0.45 16.06
CA GLU A 154 10.37 0.62 17.41
C GLU A 154 11.21 1.65 18.18
N MET A 155 10.53 2.54 18.88
CA MET A 155 11.09 3.56 19.75
C MET A 155 10.46 3.45 21.13
N GLU A 156 11.21 2.98 22.12
CA GLU A 156 10.75 2.95 23.51
C GLU A 156 11.07 4.28 24.20
N GLY A 157 10.06 5.10 24.48
CA GLY A 157 10.19 6.34 25.23
C GLY A 157 10.26 6.09 26.72
N VAL A 158 11.27 6.61 27.41
CA VAL A 158 11.48 6.40 28.87
C VAL A 158 10.33 7.01 29.71
N TRP A 159 9.47 7.83 29.11
CA TRP A 159 8.31 8.46 29.77
C TRP A 159 7.08 8.67 28.86
N THR A 160 7.17 8.30 27.58
CA THR A 160 6.15 8.60 26.55
C THR A 160 5.50 7.35 25.95
N GLY A 161 5.91 6.14 26.38
CA GLY A 161 5.42 4.89 25.81
C GLY A 161 6.25 4.42 24.61
N SER A 162 5.87 3.27 24.05
CA SER A 162 6.54 2.69 22.88
C SER A 162 5.82 3.11 21.60
N TYR A 163 6.57 3.57 20.62
CA TYR A 163 6.07 3.97 19.31
C TYR A 163 6.67 3.11 18.21
N VAL A 164 5.90 2.90 17.15
CA VAL A 164 6.40 2.39 15.88
C VAL A 164 6.46 3.53 14.89
N MET A 165 7.63 3.73 14.31
CA MET A 165 7.85 4.61 13.18
C MET A 165 7.80 3.80 11.89
N SER A 166 6.85 4.10 11.02
CA SER A 166 6.80 3.58 9.66
C SER A 166 7.86 4.24 8.80
N LEU A 167 8.68 3.41 8.16
CA LEU A 167 9.69 3.81 7.20
C LEU A 167 9.06 4.17 5.85
N ARG A 168 9.88 4.55 4.87
CA ARG A 168 9.40 4.79 3.51
C ARG A 168 8.83 3.49 2.95
N PRO A 169 7.58 3.50 2.45
CA PRO A 169 7.00 2.31 1.84
C PRO A 169 7.67 1.99 0.50
N VAL A 170 7.61 0.73 0.13
CA VAL A 170 7.93 0.23 -1.22
C VAL A 170 6.69 -0.53 -1.71
N VAL A 171 6.13 -0.08 -2.82
CA VAL A 171 4.97 -0.74 -3.43
C VAL A 171 5.48 -1.70 -4.49
N SER A 172 5.02 -2.93 -4.41
CA SER A 172 5.28 -3.92 -5.44
C SER A 172 3.99 -4.51 -5.98
N VAL A 173 3.97 -4.74 -7.28
CA VAL A 173 2.94 -5.49 -7.99
C VAL A 173 3.62 -6.59 -8.78
N ALA A 174 3.14 -7.82 -8.63
CA ALA A 174 3.79 -8.99 -9.20
C ALA A 174 2.76 -9.92 -9.80
N GLN A 175 3.06 -10.42 -11.00
CA GLN A 175 2.19 -11.40 -11.62
C GLN A 175 2.30 -12.70 -10.86
N SER A 176 1.18 -13.24 -10.41
CA SER A 176 1.15 -14.53 -9.75
C SER A 176 0.23 -15.49 -10.50
N GLY A 177 0.53 -16.78 -10.41
CA GLY A 177 -0.28 -17.92 -10.89
C GLY A 177 -1.80 -17.72 -10.82
N LEU A 178 -2.24 -17.07 -9.73
CA LEU A 178 -3.61 -17.07 -9.25
C LEU A 178 -4.26 -15.68 -9.25
N THR A 179 -3.52 -14.59 -9.46
CA THR A 179 -4.05 -13.20 -9.42
C THR A 179 -3.64 -12.38 -10.64
N CYS A 180 -4.63 -11.84 -11.35
CA CYS A 180 -4.42 -10.85 -12.39
C CYS A 180 -4.01 -9.52 -11.75
N VAL A 181 -2.78 -9.07 -11.97
CA VAL A 181 -2.35 -7.73 -11.59
C VAL A 181 -3.09 -6.70 -12.44
N ASN A 182 -3.65 -5.70 -11.78
CA ASN A 182 -4.34 -4.59 -12.43
C ASN A 182 -4.20 -3.31 -11.59
N THR A 183 -4.69 -2.20 -12.13
CA THR A 183 -4.72 -0.90 -11.46
C THR A 183 -5.47 -0.92 -10.12
N ALA A 184 -6.44 -1.81 -9.92
CA ALA A 184 -7.14 -1.94 -8.64
C ALA A 184 -6.27 -2.57 -7.55
N VAL A 185 -5.42 -3.55 -7.90
CA VAL A 185 -4.39 -4.08 -6.99
C VAL A 185 -3.39 -2.99 -6.64
N LEU A 186 -2.92 -2.21 -7.62
CA LEU A 186 -2.05 -1.06 -7.34
C LEU A 186 -2.73 -0.05 -6.41
N GLY A 187 -4.02 0.21 -6.60
CA GLY A 187 -4.81 1.08 -5.70
C GLY A 187 -4.90 0.56 -4.27
N HIS A 188 -5.04 -0.75 -4.09
CA HIS A 188 -4.99 -1.41 -2.78
C HIS A 188 -3.63 -1.18 -2.11
N GLU A 189 -2.52 -1.48 -2.78
CA GLU A 189 -1.19 -1.27 -2.20
C GLU A 189 -0.86 0.20 -1.97
N THR A 190 -1.37 1.08 -2.83
CA THR A 190 -1.26 2.53 -2.64
C THR A 190 -2.00 3.01 -1.39
N SER A 191 -3.09 2.33 -0.99
CA SER A 191 -3.78 2.62 0.27
C SER A 191 -2.92 2.27 1.49
N HIS A 192 -2.20 1.15 1.47
CA HIS A 192 -1.24 0.85 2.53
C HIS A 192 -0.10 1.86 2.58
N ALA A 193 0.44 2.23 1.41
CA ALA A 193 1.46 3.27 1.32
C ALA A 193 0.94 4.62 1.85
N TYR A 194 -0.31 4.97 1.55
CA TYR A 194 -0.97 6.18 2.06
C TYR A 194 -1.00 6.20 3.59
N ASP A 195 -1.39 5.09 4.23
CA ASP A 195 -1.42 5.00 5.70
C ASP A 195 -0.01 5.25 6.29
N SER A 196 1.03 4.60 5.74
CA SER A 196 2.43 4.76 6.19
C SER A 196 2.99 6.16 5.96
N VAL A 197 2.54 6.84 4.91
CA VAL A 197 2.98 8.20 4.58
C VAL A 197 2.25 9.25 5.41
N VAL A 198 0.95 9.05 5.62
CA VAL A 198 0.11 10.04 6.30
C VAL A 198 0.24 9.95 7.81
N ASN A 199 0.31 8.73 8.35
CA ASN A 199 0.43 8.47 9.78
C ASN A 199 1.69 7.64 10.05
N PRO A 200 2.90 8.21 9.88
CA PRO A 200 4.14 7.48 10.02
C PRO A 200 4.52 7.12 11.47
N VAL A 201 3.75 7.56 12.46
CA VAL A 201 3.97 7.24 13.88
C VAL A 201 2.71 6.62 14.43
N LEU A 202 2.85 5.42 15.00
CA LEU A 202 1.78 4.68 15.65
C LEU A 202 2.18 4.40 17.10
N GLU A 203 1.28 4.63 18.03
CA GLU A 203 1.47 4.23 19.43
C GLU A 203 1.30 2.71 19.55
N ILE A 204 2.24 2.04 20.23
CA ILE A 204 2.19 0.58 20.38
C ILE A 204 1.28 0.24 21.57
N ASN A 205 0.03 -0.07 21.28
CA ASN A 205 -0.78 -0.91 22.14
C ASN A 205 -0.85 -2.33 21.53
N PRO A 206 -0.27 -3.37 22.17
CA PRO A 206 -0.30 -4.74 21.66
C PRO A 206 -1.71 -5.28 21.39
N ALA A 207 -2.71 -4.82 22.15
CA ALA A 207 -4.11 -5.20 21.93
C ALA A 207 -4.71 -4.59 20.66
N GLU A 208 -4.20 -3.44 20.21
CA GLU A 208 -4.71 -2.68 19.06
C GLU A 208 -3.95 -2.97 17.77
N SER A 209 -2.74 -3.55 17.82
CA SER A 209 -1.91 -3.80 16.63
C SER A 209 -2.63 -4.61 15.54
N ASN A 210 -3.36 -5.67 15.91
CA ASN A 210 -4.15 -6.46 14.95
C ASN A 210 -5.36 -5.67 14.41
N GLN A 211 -5.95 -4.81 15.23
CA GLN A 211 -7.06 -3.96 14.80
C GLN A 211 -6.59 -2.89 13.83
N VAL A 212 -5.43 -2.27 14.07
CA VAL A 212 -4.81 -1.30 13.14
C VAL A 212 -4.51 -1.94 11.79
N LYS A 213 -3.93 -3.15 11.81
CA LYS A 213 -3.66 -3.90 10.58
C LYS A 213 -4.94 -4.21 9.82
N LEU A 214 -5.94 -4.78 10.48
CA LEU A 214 -7.21 -5.12 9.85
C LEU A 214 -7.94 -3.86 9.34
N ARG A 215 -7.93 -2.74 10.08
CA ARG A 215 -8.48 -1.46 9.63
C ARG A 215 -7.86 -1.01 8.31
N SER A 216 -6.52 -1.07 8.22
CA SER A 216 -5.77 -0.70 6.99
C SER A 216 -6.15 -1.61 5.82
N GLU A 217 -6.24 -2.92 6.05
CA GLU A 217 -6.68 -3.90 5.05
C GLU A 217 -8.10 -3.63 4.55
N LEU A 218 -9.05 -3.37 5.45
CA LEU A 218 -10.43 -3.04 5.08
C LEU A 218 -10.50 -1.79 4.20
N GLN A 219 -9.72 -0.75 4.52
CA GLN A 219 -9.60 0.45 3.69
C GLN A 219 -9.00 0.10 2.32
N ALA A 220 -7.91 -0.66 2.28
CA ALA A 220 -7.24 -1.03 1.03
C ALA A 220 -8.14 -1.89 0.13
N TYR A 221 -8.89 -2.86 0.67
CA TYR A 221 -9.86 -3.65 -0.09
C TYR A 221 -11.02 -2.80 -0.60
N ALA A 222 -11.54 -1.86 0.19
CA ALA A 222 -12.57 -0.92 -0.25
C ALA A 222 -12.09 -0.01 -1.39
N VAL A 223 -10.88 0.53 -1.28
CA VAL A 223 -10.24 1.33 -2.33
C VAL A 223 -10.07 0.51 -3.60
N GLY A 224 -9.48 -0.68 -3.47
CA GLY A 224 -9.34 -1.62 -4.57
C GLY A 224 -10.67 -1.88 -5.27
N LYS A 225 -11.73 -2.18 -4.50
CA LYS A 225 -13.06 -2.43 -5.03
C LYS A 225 -13.64 -1.23 -5.78
N VAL A 226 -13.50 0.00 -5.26
CA VAL A 226 -13.99 1.19 -5.96
C VAL A 226 -13.28 1.39 -7.30
N ILE A 227 -11.96 1.22 -7.34
CA ILE A 227 -11.18 1.31 -8.57
C ILE A 227 -11.54 0.17 -9.53
N GLN A 228 -11.68 -1.06 -9.02
CA GLN A 228 -12.10 -2.22 -9.80
C GLN A 228 -13.47 -1.97 -10.46
N ASP A 229 -14.46 -1.47 -9.72
CA ASP A 229 -15.80 -1.19 -10.25
C ASP A 229 -15.78 -0.11 -11.33
N TYR A 230 -15.03 0.97 -11.09
CA TYR A 230 -14.86 2.04 -12.07
C TYR A 230 -14.26 1.52 -13.38
N LEU A 231 -13.15 0.76 -13.27
CA LEU A 231 -12.45 0.22 -14.44
C LEU A 231 -13.24 -0.90 -15.13
N THR A 232 -13.98 -1.72 -14.38
CA THR A 232 -14.88 -2.74 -14.94
C THR A 232 -15.94 -2.09 -15.83
N TYR A 233 -16.52 -0.98 -15.38
CA TYR A 233 -17.48 -0.21 -16.16
C TYR A 233 -16.84 0.46 -17.39
N ASP A 234 -15.67 1.07 -17.21
CA ASP A 234 -14.97 1.82 -18.27
C ASP A 234 -14.38 0.90 -19.35
N ASP A 235 -13.75 -0.21 -18.95
CA ASP A 235 -13.10 -1.17 -19.86
C ASP A 235 -14.04 -2.30 -20.35
N GLY A 236 -15.25 -2.42 -19.78
CA GLY A 236 -16.16 -3.53 -20.07
C GLY A 236 -15.61 -4.90 -19.64
N ILE A 237 -14.73 -4.93 -18.63
CA ILE A 237 -14.09 -6.16 -18.14
C ILE A 237 -15.06 -6.87 -17.20
N ILE A 238 -15.31 -8.16 -17.44
CA ILE A 238 -16.10 -9.00 -16.54
C ILE A 238 -15.18 -10.06 -15.92
N PHE A 239 -15.10 -10.09 -14.59
CA PHE A 239 -14.42 -11.14 -13.86
C PHE A 239 -15.27 -12.40 -13.82
N SER A 240 -14.64 -13.57 -14.02
CA SER A 240 -15.31 -14.87 -13.97
C SER A 240 -15.63 -15.34 -12.55
N TYR A 241 -14.97 -14.76 -11.54
CA TYR A 241 -15.16 -15.03 -10.12
C TYR A 241 -15.07 -13.73 -9.33
N SER A 242 -15.77 -13.66 -8.19
CA SER A 242 -15.68 -12.54 -7.25
C SER A 242 -14.24 -12.38 -6.77
N SER A 243 -13.70 -11.18 -6.91
CA SER A 243 -12.34 -10.87 -6.44
C SER A 243 -12.27 -10.87 -4.91
N MET A 244 -11.06 -10.90 -4.35
CA MET A 244 -10.89 -10.72 -2.90
C MET A 244 -11.46 -9.37 -2.43
N GLN A 245 -11.32 -8.32 -3.25
CA GLN A 245 -11.89 -7.00 -3.00
C GLN A 245 -13.42 -7.04 -2.91
N ASP A 246 -14.08 -7.78 -3.82
CA ASP A 246 -15.54 -7.96 -3.77
C ASP A 246 -15.98 -8.60 -2.46
N ARG A 247 -15.31 -9.68 -2.06
CA ARG A 247 -15.68 -10.47 -0.88
C ARG A 247 -15.47 -9.71 0.43
N VAL A 248 -14.33 -9.02 0.56
CA VAL A 248 -14.02 -8.26 1.77
C VAL A 248 -14.93 -7.03 1.89
N GLU A 249 -15.10 -6.28 0.79
CA GLU A 249 -15.97 -5.10 0.77
C GLU A 249 -17.44 -5.46 1.03
N GLU A 250 -17.92 -6.61 0.56
CA GLU A 250 -19.29 -7.09 0.84
C GLU A 250 -19.51 -7.28 2.34
N VAL A 251 -18.60 -7.99 3.02
CA VAL A 251 -18.70 -8.22 4.47
C VAL A 251 -18.58 -6.90 5.23
N ARG A 252 -17.54 -6.11 4.93
CA ARG A 252 -17.31 -4.82 5.58
C ARG A 252 -18.51 -3.88 5.41
N ARG A 253 -19.08 -3.78 4.20
CA ARG A 253 -20.24 -2.93 3.92
C ARG A 253 -21.48 -3.35 4.68
N LYS A 254 -21.67 -4.65 4.85
CA LYS A 254 -22.82 -5.18 5.58
C LYS A 254 -22.77 -4.82 7.06
N VAL A 255 -21.58 -4.82 7.66
CA VAL A 255 -21.40 -4.53 9.10
C VAL A 255 -21.26 -3.03 9.34
N ASN A 256 -20.35 -2.36 8.63
CA ASN A 256 -19.97 -0.97 8.90
C ASN A 256 -20.67 0.04 7.97
N GLY A 257 -21.52 -0.41 7.05
CA GLY A 257 -22.27 0.46 6.15
C GLY A 257 -21.47 1.04 4.96
N PRO A 258 -21.98 2.12 4.32
CA PRO A 258 -21.28 2.81 3.23
C PRO A 258 -19.91 3.37 3.62
N LEU A 259 -19.02 3.58 2.63
CA LEU A 259 -17.65 4.08 2.87
C LEU A 259 -17.59 5.49 3.50
N ARG A 260 -18.66 6.27 3.38
CA ARG A 260 -18.78 7.60 3.98
C ARG A 260 -19.35 7.58 5.40
N SER A 261 -19.65 6.41 5.94
CA SER A 261 -20.14 6.31 7.31
C SER A 261 -19.00 6.60 8.29
N GLU A 262 -19.35 7.22 9.41
CA GLU A 262 -18.45 7.24 10.56
C GLU A 262 -18.13 5.79 10.96
N GLY A 263 -16.86 5.50 11.19
CA GLY A 263 -16.42 4.13 11.51
C GLY A 263 -16.52 3.12 10.37
N ALA A 264 -16.54 3.55 9.09
CA ALA A 264 -16.63 2.64 7.93
C ALA A 264 -15.57 1.51 7.92
N PHE A 265 -14.45 1.71 8.60
CA PHE A 265 -13.33 0.77 8.73
C PHE A 265 -13.09 0.29 10.16
N ASP A 266 -13.97 0.63 11.11
CA ASP A 266 -13.80 0.24 12.52
C ASP A 266 -13.83 -1.28 12.66
N VAL A 267 -12.91 -1.79 13.47
CA VAL A 267 -12.77 -3.22 13.75
C VAL A 267 -13.59 -3.55 14.99
N ASN A 268 -14.54 -4.46 14.84
CA ASN A 268 -15.40 -4.95 15.92
C ASN A 268 -15.57 -6.47 15.83
N ASP A 269 -16.05 -7.09 16.91
CA ASP A 269 -16.15 -8.54 17.03
C ASP A 269 -17.11 -9.16 15.98
N ASP A 270 -18.20 -8.46 15.64
CA ASP A 270 -19.13 -8.92 14.60
C ASP A 270 -18.47 -8.93 13.21
N LEU A 271 -17.68 -7.91 12.88
CA LEU A 271 -16.92 -7.85 11.64
C LEU A 271 -15.91 -9.00 11.56
N ILE A 272 -15.15 -9.24 12.62
CA ILE A 272 -14.18 -10.34 12.71
C ILE A 272 -14.88 -11.69 12.51
N GLU A 273 -15.99 -11.92 13.22
CA GLU A 273 -16.75 -13.17 13.09
C GLU A 273 -17.29 -13.37 11.67
N GLN A 274 -17.80 -12.32 11.02
CA GLN A 274 -18.30 -12.43 9.65
C GLN A 274 -17.19 -12.65 8.62
N LEU A 275 -16.02 -12.02 8.79
CA LEU A 275 -14.85 -12.28 7.95
C LEU A 275 -14.39 -13.74 8.09
N ASP A 276 -14.35 -14.27 9.32
CA ASP A 276 -13.97 -15.66 9.58
C ASP A 276 -14.95 -16.65 8.98
N ARG A 277 -16.26 -16.42 9.15
CA ARG A 277 -17.32 -17.22 8.50
C ARG A 277 -17.23 -17.19 6.97
N ALA A 278 -16.78 -16.08 6.40
CA ALA A 278 -16.56 -15.94 4.97
C ALA A 278 -15.22 -16.55 4.48
N GLY A 279 -14.41 -17.13 5.39
CA GLY A 279 -13.10 -17.70 5.07
C GLY A 279 -12.05 -16.65 4.72
N LEU A 280 -12.17 -15.43 5.26
CA LEU A 280 -11.33 -14.28 4.97
C LEU A 280 -10.30 -14.00 6.07
N ARG A 281 -10.15 -14.88 7.07
CA ARG A 281 -9.18 -14.73 8.17
C ARG A 281 -7.74 -14.44 7.71
N LYS A 282 -7.35 -14.91 6.53
CA LYS A 282 -6.01 -14.72 5.97
C LYS A 282 -5.63 -13.27 5.63
N ILE A 283 -6.59 -12.34 5.65
CA ILE A 283 -6.33 -10.92 5.34
C ILE A 283 -5.76 -10.15 6.53
N TYR A 284 -5.80 -10.69 7.75
CA TYR A 284 -5.28 -10.03 8.95
C TYR A 284 -4.41 -10.96 9.81
#